data_AF-A0A7J6HPD5-F1
#
_entry.id   AF-A0A7J6HPD5-F1
#
_cell.length_a   1.000
_cell.length_b   1.000
_cell.length_c   1.000
_cell.angle_alpha   90.00
_cell.angle_beta   90.00
_cell.angle_gamma   90.00
#
_symmetry.space_group_name_H-M   'P 1'
#
loop_
_entity.id
_entity.type
_entity.pdbx_description
1 polymer ?
#
loop_
_entity_poly.entity_id
_entity_poly.type
_entity_poly.pdbx_seq_one_letter_code
_entity_poly.pdbx_strand_id
1 'polypeptide(L)'
;MSLSFDDDDDIKRKCVSGCIFAPHFGSDQGAARFAAVHKVFGASNVSKLLLHIPMNRRHDAVVTISYEAQARLADPIYGCVSTILALQQQ
;
A
#
# COMPACT_ATOMS: atom_id res chain seq x y z
N MET A 1 5.75 -4.64 19.60
CA MET A 1 4.91 -4.08 18.52
C MET A 1 5.85 -3.52 17.45
N SER A 2 6.65 -4.41 16.87
CA SER A 2 7.66 -4.07 15.88
C SER A 2 7.12 -4.59 14.56
N LEU A 3 6.75 -3.69 13.64
CA LEU A 3 6.38 -4.07 12.29
C LEU A 3 7.65 -4.55 11.60
N SER A 4 7.89 -5.84 11.69
CA SER A 4 8.87 -6.55 10.88
C SER A 4 8.18 -6.85 9.55
N PHE A 5 8.58 -6.15 8.48
CA PHE A 5 8.20 -6.53 7.13
C PHE A 5 9.07 -7.74 6.73
N ASP A 6 8.72 -8.91 7.27
CA ASP A 6 9.31 -10.18 6.88
C ASP A 6 8.54 -10.70 5.66
N ASP A 7 9.07 -10.47 4.46
CA ASP A 7 9.02 -11.40 3.31
C ASP A 7 9.79 -10.80 2.09
N ASP A 8 10.81 -11.53 1.66
CA ASP A 8 11.63 -11.45 0.43
C ASP A 8 12.40 -10.15 0.06
N ASP A 9 13.70 -10.17 0.41
CA ASP A 9 14.89 -9.66 -0.31
C ASP A 9 15.06 -8.21 -0.82
N ASP A 10 14.45 -7.16 -0.24
CA ASP A 10 15.01 -5.81 -0.53
C ASP A 10 15.03 -4.77 0.61
N ILE A 11 14.02 -4.64 1.50
CA ILE A 11 14.05 -3.53 2.49
C ILE A 11 13.71 -3.98 3.92
N LYS A 12 14.76 -4.37 4.67
CA LYS A 12 14.72 -4.54 6.14
C LYS A 12 14.84 -3.19 6.87
N ARG A 13 13.94 -2.24 6.62
CA ARG A 13 13.85 -1.03 7.47
C ARG A 13 12.78 -1.23 8.54
N LYS A 14 13.22 -1.40 9.78
CA LYS A 14 12.33 -1.31 10.95
C LYS A 14 11.71 0.08 10.99
N CYS A 15 10.39 0.14 11.15
CA CYS A 15 9.63 1.37 11.30
C CYS A 15 10.07 2.05 12.61
N VAL A 16 10.67 3.25 12.50
CA VAL A 16 11.19 4.03 13.64
C VAL A 16 10.13 4.98 14.19
N SER A 17 10.38 5.59 15.35
CA SER A 17 9.55 6.67 15.92
C SER A 17 9.27 7.75 14.85
N GLY A 18 7.99 7.96 14.52
CA GLY A 18 7.55 8.93 13.49
C GLY A 18 7.29 8.34 12.09
N CYS A 19 7.35 7.02 11.94
CA CYS A 19 7.04 6.33 10.69
C CYS A 19 5.58 6.58 10.24
N ILE A 20 5.42 7.24 9.09
CA ILE A 20 4.11 7.61 8.51
C ILE A 20 3.23 6.39 8.17
N PHE A 21 3.84 5.22 8.01
CA PHE A 21 3.15 3.97 7.66
C PHE A 21 2.63 3.19 8.88
N ALA A 22 3.22 3.40 10.06
CA ALA A 22 2.85 2.70 11.29
C ALA A 22 1.34 2.69 11.60
N PRO A 23 0.62 3.82 11.54
CA PRO A 23 -0.80 3.85 11.87
C PRO A 23 -1.70 3.13 10.83
N HIS A 24 -1.17 2.79 9.65
CA HIS A 24 -1.96 2.23 8.56
C HIS A 24 -1.74 0.73 8.32
N PHE A 25 -0.57 0.21 8.69
CA PHE A 25 -0.19 -1.19 8.43
C PHE A 25 -0.01 -2.03 9.71
N GLY A 26 -0.71 -1.66 10.79
CA GLY A 26 -0.59 -2.31 12.10
C GLY A 26 -1.28 -3.68 12.26
N SER A 27 -2.05 -4.13 11.27
CA SER A 27 -2.80 -5.40 11.33
C SER A 27 -1.98 -6.60 10.87
N ASP A 28 -2.46 -7.82 11.11
CA ASP A 28 -1.91 -9.08 10.60
C ASP A 28 -1.69 -9.05 9.06
N GLN A 29 -2.68 -8.54 8.32
CA GLN A 29 -2.56 -8.32 6.86
C GLN A 29 -1.73 -7.09 6.46
N GLY A 30 -1.21 -6.34 7.42
CA GLY A 30 -0.53 -5.06 7.20
C GLY A 30 0.79 -5.24 6.47
N ALA A 31 1.54 -6.29 6.80
CA ALA A 31 2.81 -6.61 6.15
C ALA A 31 2.62 -6.90 4.65
N ALA A 32 1.69 -7.81 4.31
CA ALA A 32 1.37 -8.14 2.93
C ALA A 32 0.85 -6.95 2.11
N ARG A 33 -0.01 -6.10 2.71
CA ARG A 33 -0.50 -4.87 2.04
C ARG A 33 0.65 -3.91 1.77
N PHE A 34 1.52 -3.69 2.74
CA PHE A 34 2.68 -2.82 2.53
C PHE A 34 3.64 -3.37 1.49
N ALA A 35 3.89 -4.69 1.48
CA ALA A 35 4.74 -5.32 0.47
C ALA A 35 4.19 -5.08 -0.94
N ALA A 36 2.87 -5.22 -1.14
CA ALA A 36 2.23 -4.89 -2.41
C ALA A 36 2.42 -3.41 -2.78
N VAL A 37 2.14 -2.50 -1.85
CA VAL A 37 2.30 -1.05 -2.06
C VAL A 37 3.75 -0.67 -2.38
N HIS A 38 4.70 -1.26 -1.67
CA HIS A 38 6.13 -1.06 -1.88
C HIS A 38 6.55 -1.54 -3.27
N LYS A 39 6.10 -2.73 -3.66
CA LYS A 39 6.43 -3.34 -4.96
C LYS A 39 5.85 -2.56 -6.15
N VAL A 40 4.62 -2.04 -6.04
CA VAL A 40 3.92 -1.37 -7.14
C VAL A 40 4.26 0.11 -7.23
N PHE A 41 4.29 0.81 -6.10
CA PHE A 41 4.43 2.27 -6.07
C PHE A 41 5.76 2.75 -5.49
N GLY A 42 6.39 1.94 -4.63
CA GLY A 42 7.59 2.32 -3.88
C GLY A 42 7.25 3.13 -2.62
N ALA A 43 7.89 2.78 -1.50
CA ALA A 43 7.63 3.44 -0.20
C ALA A 43 7.90 4.95 -0.24
N SER A 44 8.95 5.39 -0.95
CA SER A 44 9.29 6.81 -1.05
C SER A 44 8.21 7.63 -1.78
N ASN A 45 7.61 7.08 -2.84
CA ASN A 45 6.57 7.77 -3.59
C ASN A 45 5.27 7.86 -2.78
N VAL A 46 4.90 6.78 -2.09
CA VAL A 46 3.72 6.76 -1.24
C VAL A 46 3.90 7.69 -0.04
N SER A 47 5.09 7.72 0.58
CA SER A 47 5.39 8.66 1.67
C SER A 47 5.21 10.11 1.20
N LYS A 48 5.78 10.48 0.04
CA LYS A 48 5.60 11.81 -0.56
C LYS A 48 4.12 12.09 -0.84
N LEU A 49 3.38 11.14 -1.41
CA LEU A 49 1.95 11.30 -1.68
C LEU A 49 1.16 11.56 -0.38
N LEU A 50 1.38 10.76 0.66
CA LEU A 50 0.70 10.92 1.94
C LEU A 50 1.02 12.26 2.62
N LEU A 51 2.22 12.80 2.45
CA LEU A 51 2.57 14.13 2.96
C LEU A 51 1.73 15.25 2.32
N HIS A 52 1.34 15.10 1.05
CA HIS A 52 0.48 16.06 0.34
C HIS A 52 -1.03 15.86 0.62
N ILE A 53 -1.41 14.76 1.26
CA ILE A 53 -2.80 14.46 1.59
C ILE A 53 -3.11 14.96 3.02
N PRO A 54 -4.25 15.65 3.23
CA PRO A 54 -4.72 16.04 4.56
C PRO A 54 -4.81 14.85 5.51
N MET A 55 -4.41 15.02 6.78
CA MET A 55 -4.32 13.91 7.75
C MET A 55 -5.60 13.09 7.88
N ASN A 56 -6.77 13.74 7.83
CA ASN A 56 -8.08 13.09 7.90
C ASN A 56 -8.39 12.17 6.71
N ARG A 57 -7.69 12.32 5.57
CA ARG A 57 -7.88 11.50 4.36
C ARG A 57 -6.75 10.50 4.12
N ARG A 58 -5.68 10.54 4.91
CA ARG A 58 -4.53 9.64 4.73
C ARG A 58 -4.90 8.18 4.91
N HIS A 59 -5.79 7.88 5.86
CA HIS A 59 -6.25 6.50 6.05
C HIS A 59 -6.91 5.95 4.80
N ASP A 60 -7.91 6.67 4.26
CA ASP A 60 -8.60 6.27 3.03
C ASP A 60 -7.64 6.17 1.85
N ALA A 61 -6.70 7.12 1.74
CA ALA A 61 -5.68 7.07 0.70
C ALA A 61 -4.84 5.80 0.78
N VAL A 62 -4.37 5.40 1.97
CA VAL A 62 -3.60 4.16 2.13
C VAL A 62 -4.45 2.92 1.81
N VAL A 63 -5.73 2.91 2.18
CA VAL A 63 -6.64 1.81 1.84
C VAL A 63 -6.76 1.69 0.31
N THR A 64 -7.01 2.79 -0.39
CA THR A 64 -7.10 2.82 -1.86
C THR A 64 -5.80 2.39 -2.53
N ILE A 65 -4.66 2.93 -2.10
CA ILE A 65 -3.34 2.58 -2.66
C ILE A 65 -3.04 1.10 -2.44
N SER A 66 -3.42 0.54 -1.28
CA SER A 66 -3.25 -0.88 -0.99
C SER A 66 -4.08 -1.75 -1.93
N TYR A 67 -5.34 -1.37 -2.16
CA TYR A 67 -6.21 -2.06 -3.12
C TYR A 67 -5.65 -1.99 -4.55
N GLU A 68 -5.25 -0.80 -5.02
CA GLU A 68 -4.68 -0.64 -6.36
C GLU A 68 -3.40 -1.44 -6.55
N ALA A 69 -2.53 -1.48 -5.53
CA ALA A 69 -1.31 -2.28 -5.56
C ALA A 69 -1.64 -3.77 -5.68
N GLN A 70 -2.56 -4.27 -4.86
CA GLN A 70 -2.99 -5.66 -4.93
C GLN A 70 -3.61 -6.01 -6.27
N ALA A 71 -4.47 -5.13 -6.80
CA ALA A 71 -5.09 -5.33 -8.10
C ALA A 71 -4.04 -5.39 -9.22
N ARG A 72 -3.01 -4.53 -9.19
CA ARG A 72 -1.89 -4.58 -10.14
C ARG A 72 -1.00 -5.81 -9.99
N LEU A 73 -0.87 -6.38 -8.78
CA LEU A 73 -0.19 -7.66 -8.63
C LEU A 73 -1.01 -8.83 -9.19
N ALA A 74 -2.34 -8.79 -9.05
CA ALA A 74 -3.24 -9.81 -9.59
C ALA A 74 -3.39 -9.72 -11.11
N ASP A 75 -3.45 -8.50 -11.65
CA ASP A 75 -3.50 -8.19 -13.08
C ASP A 75 -2.41 -7.18 -13.43
N PRO A 76 -1.22 -7.65 -13.85
CA PRO A 76 -0.10 -6.77 -14.20
C PRO A 76 -0.38 -5.82 -15.36
N ILE A 77 -1.36 -6.13 -16.21
CA ILE A 77 -1.69 -5.35 -17.40
C ILE A 77 -2.69 -4.25 -17.02
N TYR A 78 -3.85 -4.62 -16.50
CA TYR A 78 -4.96 -3.68 -16.27
C TYR A 78 -5.12 -3.26 -14.81
N GLY A 79 -4.61 -4.03 -13.84
CA GLY A 79 -4.74 -3.74 -12.42
C GLY A 79 -6.21 -3.54 -12.01
N CYS A 80 -6.51 -2.45 -11.29
CA CYS A 80 -7.88 -2.13 -10.90
C CYS A 80 -8.80 -1.76 -12.09
N VAL A 81 -8.25 -1.47 -13.27
CA VAL A 81 -9.06 -1.15 -14.47
C VAL A 81 -9.84 -2.37 -14.94
N SER A 82 -9.33 -3.60 -14.76
CA SER A 82 -10.09 -4.81 -15.12
C SER A 82 -11.39 -4.92 -14.32
N THR A 83 -11.37 -4.52 -13.04
CA THR A 83 -12.58 -4.46 -12.20
C THR A 83 -13.57 -3.43 -12.72
N ILE A 84 -13.09 -2.25 -13.14
CA ILE A 84 -13.95 -1.20 -13.72
C ILE A 84 -14.60 -1.71 -15.01
N LEU A 85 -13.83 -2.32 -15.91
CA LEU A 85 -14.34 -2.85 -17.17
C LEU A 85 -15.37 -3.96 -16.96
N ALA A 86 -15.13 -4.84 -15.98
CA ALA A 86 -16.08 -5.89 -15.62
C ALA A 86 -17.39 -5.31 -15.11
N LEU A 87 -17.34 -4.27 -14.25
CA LEU A 87 -18.53 -3.59 -13.73
C LEU A 87 -19.31 -2.84 -14.81
N GLN A 88 -18.64 -2.27 -15.81
CA GLN A 88 -19.30 -1.56 -16.91
C GLN A 88 -20.04 -2.49 -17.88
N GLN A 89 -19.73 -3.80 -17.87
CA GLN A 89 -20.35 -4.81 -18.73
C GLN A 89 -21.50 -5.56 -18.03
N GLN A 90 -21.89 -5.15 -16.82
CA GLN A 90 -23.04 -5.64 -16.07
C GLN A 90 -24.31 -4.85 -16.40
#